data_AF-A0A1S7RP34-F1
#
_entry.id   AF-A0A1S7RP34-F1
#
_cell.length_a   1.000
_cell.length_b   1.000
_cell.length_c   1.000
_cell.angle_alpha   90.00
_cell.angle_beta   90.00
_cell.angle_gamma   90.00
#
_symmetry.space_group_name_H-M   'P 1'
#
loop_
_entity.id
_entity.type
_entity.pdbx_description
1 polymer ?
#
loop_
_entity_poly.entity_id
_entity_poly.type
_entity_poly.pdbx_seq_one_letter_code
_entity_poly.pdbx_strand_id
1 'polypeptide(L)' 'MWRSAPRNESAVITRVGDEHMGRFIREQLIREKVDTRGVTTDPEQLTALVILGIRDENQFPPVFYRYR' A
#
# COMPACT_ATOMS: atom_id res chain seq x y z
N MET A 1 -14.39 -32.42 1.53
CA MET A 1 -12.98 -32.23 1.95
C MET A 1 -12.52 -30.86 1.47
N TRP A 2 -12.92 -29.79 2.16
CA TRP A 2 -12.36 -28.44 1.94
C TRP A 2 -11.49 -28.16 3.17
N ARG A 3 -10.17 -28.02 2.96
CA ARG A 3 -9.27 -27.62 4.04
C ARG A 3 -9.41 -26.11 4.14
N SER A 4 -9.85 -25.64 5.31
CA SER A 4 -9.98 -24.22 5.65
C SER A 4 -8.66 -23.52 5.33
N ALA A 5 -8.63 -22.76 4.23
CA ALA A 5 -7.55 -21.82 3.98
C ALA A 5 -7.54 -20.81 5.15
N PRO A 6 -6.36 -20.34 5.61
CA PRO A 6 -6.30 -19.30 6.63
C PRO A 6 -7.19 -18.13 6.20
N ARG A 7 -8.11 -17.74 7.08
CA ARG A 7 -9.03 -16.65 6.82
C ARG A 7 -8.26 -15.35 7.03
N ASN A 8 -7.76 -14.76 5.96
CA ASN A 8 -7.26 -13.39 6.01
C ASN A 8 -8.46 -12.50 6.38
N GLU A 9 -8.37 -11.78 7.50
CA GLU A 9 -9.47 -10.95 8.02
C GLU A 9 -9.65 -9.67 7.18
N SER A 10 -8.62 -9.29 6.42
CA SER A 10 -8.59 -8.09 5.59
C SER A 10 -7.96 -8.34 4.22
N ALA A 11 -8.36 -7.54 3.23
CA ALA A 11 -7.85 -7.55 1.87
C ALA A 11 -7.74 -6.12 1.34
N VAL A 12 -6.83 -5.87 0.40
CA VAL A 12 -6.69 -4.56 -0.24
C VAL A 12 -6.61 -4.70 -1.76
N ILE A 13 -7.29 -3.81 -2.48
CA ILE A 13 -7.22 -3.66 -3.93
C ILE A 13 -6.48 -2.36 -4.23
N THR A 14 -5.30 -2.46 -4.81
CA THR A 14 -4.45 -1.29 -5.12
C THR A 14 -3.43 -1.64 -6.20
N ARG A 15 -2.71 -0.62 -6.69
CA ARG A 15 -1.59 -0.77 -7.62
C ARG A 15 -0.36 -0.10 -7.02
N VAL A 16 0.78 -0.77 -7.10
CA VAL A 16 2.09 -0.27 -6.65
C VAL A 16 3.09 -0.39 -7.80
N GLY A 17 4.16 0.40 -7.80
CA GLY A 17 5.20 0.30 -8.83
C GLY A 17 6.14 -0.89 -8.62
N ASP A 18 6.84 -1.31 -9.68
CA ASP A 18 7.96 -2.28 -9.58
C ASP A 18 9.27 -1.60 -9.16
N GLU A 19 9.22 -0.89 -8.04
CA GLU A 19 10.37 -0.29 -7.40
C GLU A 19 10.40 -0.65 -5.90
N HIS A 20 11.41 -0.18 -5.17
CA HIS A 20 11.65 -0.58 -3.78
C HIS A 20 10.47 -0.31 -2.84
N MET A 21 9.80 0.84 -2.97
CA MET A 21 8.63 1.21 -2.16
C MET A 21 7.44 0.29 -2.45
N GLY A 22 7.17 -0.03 -3.72
CA GLY A 22 6.10 -0.96 -4.08
C GLY A 22 6.36 -2.37 -3.56
N ARG A 23 7.61 -2.85 -3.65
CA ARG A 23 8.04 -4.12 -3.04
C ARG A 23 7.88 -4.08 -1.52
N PHE A 24 8.30 -2.99 -0.88
CA PHE A 24 8.14 -2.77 0.55
C PHE A 24 6.67 -2.83 0.99
N ILE A 25 5.76 -2.12 0.32
CA ILE A 25 4.31 -2.15 0.63
C ILE A 25 3.78 -3.59 0.55
N ARG A 26 4.11 -4.32 -0.52
CA ARG A 26 3.66 -5.69 -0.70
C ARG A 26 4.19 -6.62 0.39
N GLU A 27 5.47 -6.46 0.77
CA GLU A 27 6.08 -7.21 1.87
C GLU A 27 5.40 -6.92 3.22
N GLN A 28 5.09 -5.65 3.53
CA GLN A 28 4.39 -5.30 4.77
C GLN A 28 2.98 -5.90 4.79
N LEU A 29 2.22 -5.82 3.68
CA LEU A 29 0.89 -6.42 3.59
C LEU A 29 0.92 -7.94 3.85
N ILE A 30 1.92 -8.65 3.31
CA ILE A 30 2.10 -10.08 3.57
C ILE A 30 2.43 -10.34 5.04
N ARG A 31 3.33 -9.56 5.65
CA ARG A 31 3.69 -9.67 7.07
C ARG A 31 2.49 -9.48 7.99
N GLU A 32 1.62 -8.52 7.66
CA GLU A 32 0.37 -8.23 8.38
C GLU A 32 -0.78 -9.19 8.03
N LYS A 33 -0.52 -10.23 7.22
CA LYS A 33 -1.49 -11.27 6.83
C LYS A 33 -2.69 -10.71 6.04
N VAL A 34 -2.49 -9.60 5.32
CA VAL A 34 -3.48 -9.05 4.38
C VAL A 34 -3.48 -9.87 3.10
N ASP A 35 -4.67 -10.16 2.55
CA ASP A 35 -4.78 -10.79 1.23
C ASP A 35 -4.28 -9.83 0.13
N THR A 36 -3.15 -10.17 -0.49
CA THR A 36 -2.51 -9.37 -1.54
C THR A 36 -2.92 -9.76 -2.96
N ARG A 37 -3.94 -10.60 -3.17
CA ARG A 37 -4.42 -10.96 -4.53
C ARG A 37 -4.90 -9.74 -5.31
N GLY A 38 -5.41 -8.71 -4.63
CA GLY A 38 -5.83 -7.44 -5.21
C GLY A 38 -4.70 -6.41 -5.41
N VAL A 39 -3.46 -6.73 -5.03
CA VAL A 39 -2.31 -5.82 -5.17
C VAL A 39 -1.62 -6.11 -6.49
N THR A 40 -1.74 -5.20 -7.45
CA THR A 40 -1.08 -5.31 -8.76
C THR A 40 0.24 -4.54 -8.77
N THR A 41 1.28 -5.10 -9.37
CA THR A 41 2.56 -4.41 -9.61
C THR A 41 2.57 -3.83 -11.02
N ASP A 42 2.95 -2.56 -11.16
CA ASP A 42 3.05 -1.83 -12.42
C ASP A 42 4.53 -1.56 -12.76
N PRO A 43 5.05 -2.10 -13.88
CA PRO A 43 6.45 -1.87 -14.25
C PRO A 43 6.70 -0.49 -14.87
N GLU A 44 5.65 0.23 -15.29
CA GLU A 44 5.76 1.50 -16.00
C GLU A 44 5.51 2.70 -15.07
N GLN A 45 4.82 2.51 -13.95
CA GLN A 45 4.50 3.58 -13.01
C GLN A 45 5.09 3.35 -11.62
N LEU A 46 5.61 4.43 -11.02
CA LEU A 46 6.11 4.41 -9.66
C LEU A 46 4.96 4.37 -8.65
N THR A 47 5.21 3.81 -7.46
CA THR A 47 4.26 3.85 -6.34
C THR A 47 3.89 5.30 -5.99
N ALA A 48 2.59 5.55 -5.75
CA ALA A 48 2.11 6.87 -5.39
C ALA A 48 2.83 7.41 -4.13
N LEU A 49 3.30 8.65 -4.20
CA LEU A 49 4.00 9.33 -3.11
C LEU A 49 3.19 10.54 -2.64
N VAL A 50 3.03 10.65 -1.33
CA VAL A 50 2.51 11.83 -0.64
C VAL A 50 3.55 12.30 0.36
N ILE A 51 3.84 13.59 0.39
CA ILE A 51 4.66 14.20 1.43
C ILE A 51 3.73 14.89 2.42
N LEU A 52 3.84 14.49 3.68
CA LEU A 52 3.05 15.03 4.77
C LEU A 52 3.93 15.87 5.70
N GLY A 53 3.62 17.16 5.84
CA GLY A 53 4.23 18.02 6.84
C GLY A 53 3.37 18.10 8.11
N ILE A 54 3.81 17.51 9.21
CA ILE A 54 3.12 17.59 10.50
C ILE A 54 3.69 18.78 11.28
N ARG A 55 2.85 19.75 11.67
CA ARG A 55 3.27 20.94 12.44
C ARG A 55 2.83 20.86 13.90
N ASP A 56 1.55 20.59 14.14
CA ASP A 56 0.98 20.42 15.48
C ASP A 56 -0.19 19.42 15.42
N GLU A 57 -0.68 18.99 16.59
CA GLU A 57 -1.75 17.99 16.74
C GLU A 57 -3.16 18.51 16.39
N ASN A 58 -3.33 19.83 16.22
CA ASN A 58 -4.60 20.49 15.98
C ASN A 58 -4.80 20.90 14.52
N GLN A 59 -3.73 20.98 13.74
CA GLN A 59 -3.76 21.30 12.31
C GLN A 59 -3.67 20.02 11.50
N PHE A 60 -4.75 19.72 10.77
CA PHE A 60 -4.75 18.64 9.78
C PHE A 60 -3.58 18.86 8.82
N PRO A 61 -2.68 17.88 8.66
CA PRO A 61 -1.42 18.12 7.97
C PRO A 61 -1.69 18.39 6.47
N PRO A 62 -1.11 19.45 5.90
CA PRO A 62 -1.29 19.75 4.48
C PRO A 62 -0.69 18.62 3.64
N VAL A 63 -1.54 18.03 2.79
CA VAL A 63 -1.18 16.98 1.84
C VAL A 63 -0.66 17.65 0.58
N PHE A 64 0.61 17.42 0.24
CA PHE A 64 1.19 17.87 -1.02
C PHE A 64 1.33 16.69 -1.98
N TYR A 65 0.72 16.82 -3.15
CA TYR A 65 0.93 15.94 -4.29
C TYR A 65 1.43 16.75 -5.48
N ARG A 66 2.45 16.26 -6.19
CA ARG A 66 2.97 16.88 -7.41
C ARG A 66 2.70 15.96 -8.58
N TYR A 67 1.81 16.37 -9.49
CA TYR A 67 1.67 15.75 -10.81
C TYR A 67 2.77 16.31 -11.73
N ARG A 68 3.47 15.46 -12.48
CA ARG A 68 4.24 15.88 -13.67
C ARG A 68 3.52 15.39 -14.91
#